data_AF-A0A2V9XR86-F1
#
_entry.id   AF-A0A2V9XR86-F1
#
_cell.length_a   1.000
_cell.length_b   1.000
_cell.length_c   1.000
_cell.angle_alpha   90.00
_cell.angle_beta   90.00
_cell.angle_gamma   90.00
#
_symmetry.space_group_name_H-M   'P 1'
#
loop_
_entity.id
_entity.type
_entity.pdbx_description
1 polymer ?
#
loop_
_entity_poly.entity_id
_entity_poly.type
_entity_poly.pdbx_seq_one_letter_code
_entity_poly.pdbx_strand_id
1 'polypeptide(L)'
;MTGTARVNNTDLLAPPVAQTIRQRSLIVGVTFAVMSIIGAIIKPDEFFPAYLLGFMAWLGVTLGCMAILMLQHMTGGAWGMVIRRLLEAGTRTLPLLVLLFIPILFGLPKLYVWARPAEIAEDKHLQEITHAYLNFSGFLVRAIIYFTTWSVLV
;
A
#
# COMPACT_ATOMS: atom_id res chain seq x y z
N MET A 1 -48.73 -9.81 -16.52
CA MET A 1 -48.38 -10.40 -15.21
C MET A 1 -46.88 -10.17 -14.97
N THR A 2 -46.52 -9.00 -14.46
CA THR A 2 -45.13 -8.63 -14.15
C THR A 2 -44.89 -8.91 -12.67
N GLY A 3 -44.40 -10.12 -12.36
CA GLY A 3 -43.91 -10.44 -11.02
C GLY A 3 -42.62 -9.67 -10.78
N THR A 4 -42.61 -8.74 -9.83
CA THR A 4 -41.38 -8.11 -9.36
C THR A 4 -40.51 -9.19 -8.73
N ALA A 5 -39.42 -9.57 -9.40
CA ALA A 5 -38.43 -10.47 -8.82
C ALA A 5 -37.91 -9.83 -7.51
N ARG A 6 -38.22 -10.44 -6.36
CA ARG A 6 -37.66 -10.02 -5.08
C ARG A 6 -36.17 -10.35 -5.11
N VAL A 7 -35.35 -9.33 -5.29
CA VAL A 7 -33.91 -9.40 -5.04
C VAL A 7 -33.73 -9.42 -3.52
N ASN A 8 -33.24 -10.53 -2.97
CA ASN A 8 -32.91 -10.61 -1.56
C ASN A 8 -31.49 -10.07 -1.34
N ASN A 9 -31.21 -9.51 -0.15
CA ASN A 9 -29.88 -9.03 0.20
C ASN A 9 -28.80 -10.13 0.09
N THR A 10 -29.18 -11.39 0.21
CA THR A 10 -28.32 -12.57 0.03
C THR A 10 -27.78 -12.70 -1.39
N ASP A 11 -28.54 -12.22 -2.39
CA ASP A 11 -28.16 -12.28 -3.80
C ASP A 11 -27.08 -11.23 -4.15
N LEU A 12 -26.91 -10.22 -3.29
CA LEU A 12 -25.91 -9.15 -3.42
C LEU A 12 -24.59 -9.48 -2.70
N LEU A 13 -24.54 -10.59 -1.94
CA LEU A 13 -23.34 -10.98 -1.20
C LEU A 13 -22.26 -11.52 -2.15
N ALA A 14 -21.00 -11.38 -1.71
CA ALA A 14 -19.87 -11.96 -2.43
C ALA A 14 -20.04 -13.49 -2.53
N PRO A 15 -19.71 -14.11 -3.68
CA PRO A 15 -19.85 -15.54 -3.85
C PRO A 15 -18.95 -16.30 -2.87
N PRO A 16 -19.33 -17.50 -2.42
CA PRO A 16 -18.58 -18.26 -1.40
C PRO A 16 -17.13 -18.58 -1.80
N VAL A 17 -16.85 -18.62 -3.11
CA VAL A 17 -15.48 -18.76 -3.64
C VAL A 17 -14.57 -17.59 -3.21
N ALA A 18 -15.09 -16.36 -3.17
CA ALA A 18 -14.32 -15.18 -2.77
C ALA A 18 -13.92 -15.26 -1.29
N GLN A 19 -14.79 -15.81 -0.44
CA GLN A 19 -14.49 -16.03 0.98
C GLN A 19 -13.37 -17.07 1.17
N THR A 20 -13.39 -18.15 0.39
CA THR A 20 -12.34 -19.17 0.42
C THR A 20 -10.99 -18.61 -0.01
N ILE A 21 -10.96 -17.84 -1.11
CA ILE A 21 -9.73 -17.17 -1.60
C ILE A 21 -9.22 -16.20 -0.53
N ARG A 22 -10.10 -15.37 0.05
CA ARG A 22 -9.75 -14.42 1.11
C ARG A 22 -9.09 -15.12 2.30
N GLN A 23 -9.69 -16.20 2.81
CA GLN A 23 -9.14 -16.94 3.95
C GLN A 23 -7.77 -17.57 3.64
N ARG A 24 -7.63 -18.20 2.47
CA ARG A 24 -6.35 -18.79 2.05
C ARG A 24 -5.26 -17.73 1.90
N SER A 25 -5.56 -16.61 1.24
CA SER A 25 -4.63 -15.49 1.10
C SER A 25 -4.25 -14.88 2.45
N LEU A 26 -5.20 -14.79 3.39
CA LEU A 26 -4.91 -14.31 4.75
C LEU A 26 -3.95 -15.25 5.49
N ILE A 27 -4.18 -16.56 5.43
CA ILE A 27 -3.30 -17.55 6.07
C ILE A 27 -1.89 -17.45 5.48
N VAL A 28 -1.77 -17.42 4.16
CA VAL A 28 -0.48 -17.25 3.48
C VAL A 28 0.18 -15.94 3.90
N GLY A 29 -0.56 -14.82 3.86
CA GLY A 29 -0.07 -13.50 4.24
C GLY A 29 0.43 -13.45 5.68
N VAL A 30 -0.32 -13.99 6.64
CA VAL A 30 0.09 -14.05 8.06
C VAL A 30 1.32 -14.92 8.23
N THR A 31 1.37 -16.08 7.57
CA THR A 31 2.52 -16.99 7.67
C THR A 31 3.80 -16.31 7.18
N PHE A 32 3.76 -15.68 6.00
CA PHE A 32 4.91 -14.95 5.48
C PHE A 32 5.21 -13.68 6.26
N ALA A 33 4.22 -13.00 6.84
CA ALA A 33 4.45 -11.85 7.73
C ALA A 33 5.22 -12.27 8.99
N VAL A 34 4.89 -13.43 9.59
CA VAL A 34 5.64 -13.97 10.73
C VAL A 34 7.08 -14.33 10.33
N MET A 35 7.29 -14.99 9.19
CA MET A 35 8.64 -15.27 8.68
C MET A 35 9.43 -13.98 8.41
N SER A 36 8.76 -12.96 7.89
CA SER A 36 9.32 -11.64 7.59
C SER A 36 9.78 -10.92 8.88
N ILE A 37 9.01 -11.01 9.97
CA ILE A 37 9.39 -10.49 11.29
C ILE A 37 10.65 -11.21 11.81
N ILE A 38 10.74 -12.53 11.65
CA ILE A 38 11.95 -13.28 12.02
C ILE A 38 13.16 -12.76 11.21
N GLY A 39 12.99 -12.56 9.90
CA GLY A 39 14.03 -11.99 9.03
C GLY A 39 14.48 -10.58 9.47
N ALA A 40 13.53 -9.73 9.90
CA ALA A 40 13.82 -8.39 10.41
C ALA A 40 14.73 -8.39 11.64
N ILE A 41 14.64 -9.42 12.48
CA ILE A 41 15.44 -9.56 13.71
C ILE A 41 16.82 -10.16 13.41
N ILE A 42 16.90 -11.18 12.54
CA ILE A 42 18.15 -11.90 12.27
C ILE A 42 19.05 -11.10 11.32
N LYS A 43 18.48 -10.51 10.26
CA LYS A 43 19.23 -9.82 9.18
C LYS A 43 18.55 -8.52 8.77
N PRO A 44 18.55 -7.50 9.64
CA PRO A 44 17.85 -6.25 9.37
C PRO A 44 18.37 -5.53 8.11
N ASP A 45 19.68 -5.60 7.81
CA ASP A 45 20.28 -4.93 6.65
C ASP A 45 19.83 -5.52 5.31
N GLU A 46 19.49 -6.81 5.27
CA GLU A 46 18.92 -7.46 4.08
C GLU A 46 17.39 -7.30 4.04
N PHE A 47 16.75 -7.32 5.22
CA PHE A 47 15.30 -7.23 5.37
C PHE A 47 14.72 -5.92 4.85
N PHE A 48 15.21 -4.76 5.30
CA PHE A 48 14.56 -3.48 4.99
C PHE A 48 14.55 -3.17 3.48
N PRO A 49 15.64 -3.33 2.71
CA PRO A 49 15.62 -3.13 1.26
C PRO A 49 14.63 -4.07 0.54
N ALA A 50 14.60 -5.36 0.93
CA ALA A 50 13.65 -6.32 0.38
C ALA A 50 12.19 -5.99 0.75
N TYR A 51 11.96 -5.54 1.98
CA TYR A 51 10.65 -5.08 2.46
C TYR A 51 10.17 -3.87 1.68
N LEU A 52 11.03 -2.87 1.48
CA LEU A 52 10.70 -1.67 0.70
C LEU A 52 10.33 -2.03 -0.74
N LEU A 53 11.06 -2.95 -1.37
CA LEU A 53 10.72 -3.45 -2.70
C LEU A 53 9.32 -4.07 -2.75
N GLY A 54 9.02 -4.98 -1.82
CA GLY A 54 7.71 -5.62 -1.73
C GLY A 54 6.59 -4.60 -1.45
N PHE A 55 6.84 -3.66 -0.53
CA PHE A 55 5.92 -2.58 -0.21
C PHE A 55 5.61 -1.72 -1.45
N MET A 56 6.63 -1.29 -2.19
CA MET A 56 6.47 -0.48 -3.40
C MET A 56 5.73 -1.23 -4.50
N ALA A 57 5.95 -2.53 -4.65
CA ALA A 57 5.22 -3.35 -5.60
C ALA A 57 3.72 -3.36 -5.29
N TRP A 58 3.34 -3.62 -4.04
CA TRP A 58 1.93 -3.65 -3.63
C TRP A 58 1.29 -2.25 -3.62
N LEU A 59 2.03 -1.22 -3.21
CA LEU A 59 1.58 0.17 -3.32
C LEU A 59 1.32 0.57 -4.78
N GLY A 60 2.20 0.17 -5.70
CA GLY A 60 2.02 0.38 -7.13
C GLY A 60 0.77 -0.29 -7.67
N VAL A 61 0.44 -1.51 -7.22
CA VAL A 61 -0.81 -2.19 -7.59
C VAL A 61 -2.02 -1.42 -7.08
N THR A 62 -2.06 -1.04 -5.80
CA THR A 62 -3.17 -0.31 -5.18
C THR A 62 -3.42 1.05 -5.85
N LEU A 63 -2.36 1.85 -6.04
CA LEU A 63 -2.45 3.16 -6.68
C LEU A 63 -2.70 3.03 -8.19
N GLY A 64 -2.19 1.99 -8.84
CA GLY A 64 -2.48 1.68 -10.24
C GLY A 64 -3.96 1.37 -10.46
N CYS A 65 -4.58 0.58 -9.57
CA CYS A 65 -6.02 0.36 -9.60
C CYS A 65 -6.79 1.67 -9.46
N MET A 66 -6.36 2.55 -8.56
CA MET A 66 -6.98 3.86 -8.33
C MET A 66 -6.87 4.77 -9.56
N ALA A 67 -5.69 4.85 -10.19
CA ALA A 67 -5.46 5.65 -11.37
C ALA A 67 -6.32 5.20 -12.57
N ILE A 68 -6.39 3.88 -12.82
CA ILE A 68 -7.22 3.32 -13.89
C ILE A 68 -8.70 3.57 -13.60
N LEU A 69 -9.12 3.45 -12.34
CA LEU A 69 -10.50 3.72 -11.93
C LEU A 69 -10.86 5.19 -12.16
N MET A 70 -10.02 6.15 -11.79
CA MET A 70 -10.25 7.57 -12.07
C MET A 70 -10.32 7.83 -13.58
N LEU A 71 -9.41 7.27 -14.37
CA LEU A 71 -9.42 7.38 -15.83
C LEU A 71 -10.73 6.84 -16.43
N GLN A 72 -11.20 5.72 -15.93
CA GLN A 72 -12.46 5.11 -16.37
C GLN A 72 -13.67 6.01 -16.07
N HIS A 73 -13.69 6.66 -14.90
CA HIS A 73 -14.73 7.63 -14.55
C HIS A 73 -14.69 8.88 -15.44
N MET A 74 -13.51 9.33 -15.86
CA MET A 74 -13.37 10.46 -16.79
C MET A 74 -13.79 10.13 -18.22
N THR A 75 -13.41 8.94 -18.71
CA THR A 75 -13.60 8.55 -20.11
C THR A 75 -14.97 7.94 -20.40
N GLY A 76 -15.65 7.39 -19.40
CA GLY A 76 -16.97 6.76 -19.55
C GLY A 76 -16.97 5.49 -20.41
N GLY A 77 -15.81 4.90 -20.70
CA GLY A 77 -15.70 3.74 -21.59
C GLY A 77 -16.34 2.47 -21.02
N ALA A 78 -17.07 1.74 -21.88
CA ALA A 78 -17.79 0.52 -21.50
C ALA A 78 -16.88 -0.63 -21.02
N TRP A 79 -15.60 -0.66 -21.45
CA TRP A 79 -14.59 -1.62 -21.00
C TRP A 79 -14.40 -1.59 -19.48
N GLY A 80 -14.59 -0.42 -18.88
CA GLY A 80 -14.48 -0.20 -17.45
C GLY A 80 -15.48 -0.99 -16.62
N MET A 81 -16.68 -1.22 -17.16
CA MET A 81 -17.78 -1.86 -16.42
C MET A 81 -17.43 -3.27 -15.94
N VAL A 82 -16.62 -4.00 -16.71
CA VAL A 82 -16.22 -5.38 -16.40
C VAL A 82 -15.15 -5.41 -15.30
N ILE A 83 -14.20 -4.48 -15.32
CA ILE A 83 -13.06 -4.47 -14.39
C ILE A 83 -13.28 -3.58 -13.18
N ARG A 84 -14.29 -2.71 -13.18
CA ARG A 84 -14.54 -1.69 -12.14
C ARG A 84 -14.54 -2.28 -10.74
N ARG A 85 -15.26 -3.38 -10.53
CA ARG A 85 -15.33 -4.04 -9.21
C ARG A 85 -13.97 -4.56 -8.73
N LEU A 86 -13.11 -5.04 -9.64
CA LEU A 86 -11.76 -5.47 -9.29
C LEU A 86 -10.88 -4.27 -8.94
N LEU A 87 -10.99 -3.18 -9.70
CA LEU A 87 -10.26 -1.95 -9.42
C LEU A 87 -10.68 -1.33 -8.07
N GLU A 88 -11.98 -1.24 -7.78
CA GLU A 88 -12.53 -0.79 -6.49
C GLU A 88 -12.08 -1.69 -5.32
N ALA A 89 -11.99 -3.00 -5.54
CA ALA A 89 -11.43 -3.91 -4.54
C ALA A 89 -9.93 -3.67 -4.33
N GLY A 90 -9.19 -3.39 -5.40
CA GLY A 90 -7.77 -3.06 -5.37
C GLY A 90 -7.50 -1.76 -4.61
N THR A 91 -8.26 -0.70 -4.83
CA THR A 91 -8.09 0.58 -4.11
C THR A 91 -8.35 0.44 -2.60
N ARG A 92 -9.30 -0.42 -2.22
CA ARG A 92 -9.63 -0.71 -0.80
C ARG A 92 -8.55 -1.48 -0.02
N THR A 93 -7.44 -1.85 -0.66
CA THR A 93 -6.25 -2.37 0.05
C THR A 93 -5.39 -1.27 0.66
N LEU A 94 -5.66 0.00 0.35
CA LEU A 94 -4.87 1.13 0.83
C LEU A 94 -4.77 1.22 2.37
N PRO A 95 -5.83 1.02 3.18
CA PRO A 95 -5.70 1.06 4.64
C PRO A 95 -4.74 0.01 5.20
N LEU A 96 -4.64 -1.16 4.56
CA LEU A 96 -3.66 -2.17 4.92
C LEU A 96 -2.24 -1.70 4.61
N LEU A 97 -2.02 -1.02 3.47
CA LEU A 97 -0.71 -0.46 3.13
C LEU A 97 -0.29 0.68 4.07
N VAL A 98 -1.23 1.46 4.61
CA VAL A 98 -0.92 2.44 5.66
C VAL A 98 -0.30 1.74 6.87
N LEU A 99 -0.86 0.61 7.31
CA LEU A 99 -0.28 -0.19 8.40
C LEU A 99 1.08 -0.80 8.02
N LEU A 100 1.21 -1.32 6.80
CA LEU A 100 2.47 -1.89 6.30
C LEU A 100 3.53 -0.82 5.98
N PHE A 101 3.22 0.47 6.06
CA PHE A 101 4.23 1.51 5.98
C PHE A 101 5.02 1.67 7.29
N ILE A 102 4.44 1.27 8.43
CA ILE A 102 5.02 1.48 9.77
C ILE A 102 6.44 0.89 9.90
N PRO A 103 6.72 -0.37 9.45
CA PRO A 103 8.08 -0.93 9.54
C PRO A 103 9.16 -0.08 8.85
N ILE A 104 8.83 0.60 7.76
CA ILE A 104 9.77 1.44 7.00
C ILE A 104 10.33 2.57 7.86
N LEU A 105 9.53 3.12 8.77
CA LEU A 105 9.94 4.21 9.67
C LEU A 105 11.06 3.80 10.63
N PHE A 106 11.13 2.51 11.01
CA PHE A 106 12.18 1.98 11.86
C PHE A 106 13.47 1.66 11.09
N GLY A 107 13.37 1.46 9.77
CA GLY A 107 14.49 1.08 8.90
C GLY A 107 15.19 2.23 8.18
N LEU A 108 14.84 3.49 8.46
CA LEU A 108 15.29 4.65 7.67
C LEU A 108 16.81 4.71 7.45
N PRO A 109 17.69 4.54 8.47
CA PRO A 109 19.14 4.60 8.26
C PRO A 109 19.69 3.46 7.39
N LYS A 110 18.98 2.32 7.33
CA LYS A 110 19.37 1.16 6.50
C LYS A 110 18.90 1.32 5.06
N LEU A 111 17.83 2.09 4.84
CA LEU A 111 17.22 2.33 3.54
C LEU A 111 17.79 3.54 2.81
N TYR A 112 18.08 4.60 3.55
CA TYR A 112 18.33 5.91 2.96
C TYR A 112 19.62 6.55 3.48
N VAL A 113 20.44 7.04 2.56
CA VAL A 113 21.72 7.70 2.86
C VAL A 113 21.51 8.95 3.71
N TRP A 114 20.48 9.75 3.41
CA TRP A 114 20.11 10.96 4.17
C TRP A 114 19.72 10.70 5.62
N ALA A 115 19.45 9.44 6.01
CA ALA A 115 19.11 9.06 7.37
C ALA A 115 20.32 8.53 8.16
N ARG A 116 21.53 8.52 7.57
CA ARG A 116 22.76 8.02 8.20
C ARG A 116 23.60 9.19 8.75
N PRO A 117 23.74 9.36 10.08
CA PRO A 117 24.45 10.50 10.66
C PRO A 117 25.91 10.64 10.21
N ALA A 118 26.61 9.51 9.98
CA ALA A 118 27.99 9.53 9.53
C ALA A 118 28.15 10.16 8.14
N GLU A 119 27.29 9.80 7.19
CA GLU A 119 27.30 10.32 5.81
C GLU A 119 26.92 11.80 5.77
N ILE A 120 25.96 12.20 6.62
CA ILE A 120 25.54 13.60 6.75
C ILE A 120 26.70 14.44 7.27
N ALA A 121 27.50 13.95 8.24
CA ALA A 121 28.61 14.72 8.81
C ALA A 121 29.72 15.01 7.78
N GLU A 122 29.93 14.13 6.80
CA GLU A 122 30.98 14.25 5.79
C GLU A 122 30.58 15.14 4.60
N ASP A 123 29.31 15.14 4.20
CA ASP A 123 28.83 15.86 3.01
C ASP A 123 27.99 17.10 3.35
N LYS A 124 28.56 18.29 3.12
CA LYS A 124 27.86 19.58 3.30
C LYS A 124 26.58 19.70 2.47
N HIS A 125 26.55 19.14 1.26
CA HIS A 125 25.36 19.21 0.41
C HIS A 125 24.23 18.33 0.98
N LEU A 126 24.59 17.15 1.49
CA LEU A 126 23.64 16.25 2.14
C LEU A 126 23.08 16.89 3.43
N GLN A 127 23.88 17.64 4.18
CA GLN A 127 23.42 18.41 5.34
C GLN A 127 22.34 19.43 4.95
N GLU A 128 22.59 20.26 3.95
CA GLU A 128 21.66 21.29 3.50
C GLU A 128 20.30 20.69 3.10
N ILE A 129 20.32 19.62 2.31
CA ILE A 129 19.09 18.93 1.86
C ILE A 129 18.35 18.27 3.03
N THR A 130 19.07 17.66 3.96
CA THR A 130 18.49 17.01 5.14
C THR A 130 17.80 18.05 6.03
N HIS A 131 18.43 19.19 6.25
CA HIS A 131 17.83 20.30 7.00
C HIS A 131 16.57 20.86 6.34
N ALA A 132 16.55 20.97 5.01
CA ALA A 132 15.42 21.57 4.29
C ALA A 132 14.25 20.61 4.01
N TYR A 133 14.51 19.38 3.55
CA TYR A 133 13.47 18.52 2.96
C TYR A 133 13.54 17.04 3.39
N LEU A 134 14.74 16.45 3.46
CA LEU A 134 14.96 15.03 3.76
C LEU A 134 15.29 14.79 5.23
N ASN A 135 14.53 15.42 6.14
CA ASN A 135 14.54 15.06 7.56
C ASN A 135 13.35 14.14 7.90
N PHE A 136 13.44 13.50 9.07
CA PHE A 136 12.42 12.58 9.57
C PHE A 136 11.02 13.20 9.59
N SER A 137 10.87 14.39 10.17
CA SER A 137 9.58 15.07 10.30
C SER A 137 8.99 15.42 8.93
N GLY A 138 9.80 15.96 8.01
CA GLY A 138 9.38 16.29 6.65
C GLY A 138 8.96 15.06 5.86
N PHE A 139 9.70 13.96 5.98
CA PHE A 139 9.34 12.68 5.39
C PHE A 139 8.01 12.15 5.94
N LEU A 140 7.84 12.15 7.27
CA LEU A 140 6.64 11.64 7.93
C LEU A 140 5.40 12.48 7.59
N VAL A 141 5.50 13.81 7.61
CA VAL A 141 4.39 14.71 7.26
C VAL A 141 3.95 14.47 5.82
N ARG A 142 4.88 14.35 4.87
CA ARG A 142 4.53 14.03 3.47
C ARG A 142 3.86 12.68 3.34
N ALA A 143 4.38 11.65 4.01
CA ALA A 143 3.76 10.33 4.02
C ALA A 143 2.32 10.38 4.55
N ILE A 144 2.07 11.09 5.66
CA ILE A 144 0.72 11.28 6.21
C ILE A 144 -0.17 12.01 5.22
N ILE A 145 0.31 13.09 4.59
CA ILE A 145 -0.45 13.82 3.56
C ILE A 145 -0.84 12.88 2.43
N TYR A 146 0.11 12.13 1.86
CA TYR A 146 -0.16 11.22 0.75
C TYR A 146 -1.16 10.13 1.12
N PHE A 147 -0.96 9.43 2.24
CA PHE A 147 -1.90 8.40 2.67
C PHE A 147 -3.27 8.94 3.03
N THR A 148 -3.36 10.14 3.60
CA THR A 148 -4.64 10.78 3.91
C THR A 148 -5.36 11.15 2.62
N THR A 149 -4.69 11.83 1.69
CA THR A 149 -5.26 12.20 0.40
C THR A 149 -5.74 10.98 -0.36
N TRP A 150 -4.92 9.93 -0.45
CA TRP A 150 -5.33 8.69 -1.12
C TRP A 150 -6.48 8.01 -0.38
N SER A 151 -6.48 7.96 0.95
CA SER A 151 -7.56 7.32 1.73
C SER A 151 -8.90 8.02 1.58
N VAL A 152 -8.90 9.34 1.35
CA VAL A 152 -10.10 10.12 1.05
C VAL A 152 -10.63 9.83 -0.37
N LEU A 153 -9.76 9.43 -1.30
CA LEU A 153 -10.11 9.14 -2.69
C LEU A 153 -10.57 7.69 -2.94
N VAL A 154 -10.36 6.79 -1.99
CA VAL A 154 -10.75 5.37 -2.03
C VAL A 154 -12.22 5.20 -1.67
#